data_AF-A0A238D963-F1
#
_entry.id   AF-A0A238D963-F1
#
_cell.length_a   1.000
_cell.length_b   1.000
_cell.length_c   1.000
_cell.angle_alpha   90.00
_cell.angle_beta   90.00
_cell.angle_gamma   90.00
#
_symmetry.space_group_name_H-M   'P 1'
#
loop_
_entity.id
_entity.type
_entity.pdbx_description
1 polymer ?
#
loop_
_entity_poly.entity_id
_entity_poly.type
_entity_poly.pdbx_seq_one_letter_code
_entity_poly.pdbx_strand_id
1 'polypeptide(L)' 'MGPDGAFITGSDFLMDGGVTAAYWYGPLAQT' A
#
# COMPACT_ATOMS: atom_id res chain seq x y z
N MET A 1 -5.00 -14.08 2.32
CA MET A 1 -6.20 -13.32 2.74
C MET A 1 -7.06 -14.26 3.56
N GLY A 2 -7.35 -13.97 4.83
CA GLY A 2 -8.28 -14.79 5.61
C GLY A 2 -9.74 -14.62 5.13
N PRO A 3 -10.70 -15.25 5.82
CA PRO A 3 -12.13 -15.07 5.54
C PRO A 3 -12.55 -13.60 5.43
N ASP A 4 -11.93 -12.73 6.23
CA ASP A 4 -12.21 -11.29 6.29
C ASP A 4 -11.86 -10.52 5.02
N GLY A 5 -11.10 -11.11 4.09
CA GLY A 5 -10.74 -10.45 2.85
C GLY A 5 -11.20 -11.16 1.58
N ALA A 6 -12.15 -12.10 1.71
CA ALA A 6 -12.69 -12.86 0.60
C ALA A 6 -13.32 -11.98 -0.51
N PHE A 7 -13.69 -10.73 -0.21
CA PHE A 7 -14.26 -9.78 -1.17
C PHE A 7 -13.21 -9.02 -1.99
N ILE A 8 -11.91 -9.14 -1.67
CA ILE A 8 -10.86 -8.44 -2.43
C ILE A 8 -10.37 -9.34 -3.55
N THR A 9 -10.59 -8.90 -4.79
CA THR A 9 -10.25 -9.64 -6.00
C THR A 9 -9.57 -8.72 -7.01
N GLY A 10 -8.69 -9.27 -7.86
CA GLY A 10 -8.02 -8.51 -8.93
C GLY A 10 -7.20 -7.31 -8.45
N SER A 11 -6.84 -7.28 -7.16
CA SER A 11 -6.10 -6.20 -6.53
C SER A 11 -4.68 -6.65 -6.24
N ASP A 12 -3.72 -5.74 -6.44
CA ASP A 12 -2.35 -5.92 -6.00
C ASP A 12 -2.15 -5.20 -4.65
N PHE A 13 -1.45 -5.84 -3.72
CA PHE A 13 -1.10 -5.23 -2.45
C PHE A 13 0.37 -4.84 -2.46
N LEU A 14 0.64 -3.54 -2.47
CA LEU A 14 1.99 -3.00 -2.37
C LEU A 14 2.31 -2.63 -0.93
N MET A 15 3.34 -3.27 -0.36
CA MET A 15 3.89 -2.93 0.96
C MET A 15 5.31 -2.40 0.78
N ASP A 16 5.45 -1.10 0.57
CA ASP A 16 6.73 -0.46 0.27
C ASP A 16 7.06 0.71 1.22
N GLY A 17 6.31 0.86 2.32
CA GLY A 17 6.48 1.97 3.26
C GLY A 17 6.10 3.35 2.69
N GLY A 18 5.36 3.40 1.58
CA GLY A 18 4.93 4.63 0.92
C GLY A 18 5.94 5.18 -0.09
N VAL A 19 7.02 4.44 -0.40
CA VAL A 19 8.06 4.88 -1.34
C VAL A 19 7.49 5.22 -2.72
N THR A 20 6.54 4.43 -3.23
CA THR A 20 5.87 4.72 -4.51
C THR A 20 5.04 6.01 -4.44
N ALA A 21 4.37 6.24 -3.31
CA ALA A 21 3.58 7.46 -3.11
C ALA A 21 4.46 8.71 -3.05
N ALA A 22 5.70 8.58 -2.54
CA ALA A 22 6.62 9.70 -2.37
C ALA A 22 7.01 10.40 -3.69
N TYR A 23 6.85 9.74 -4.84
CA TYR A 23 7.06 10.36 -6.16
C TYR A 23 6.11 11.53 -6.42
N TRP A 24 4.85 11.42 -6.00
CA TRP A 24 3.84 12.47 -6.20
C TRP A 24 3.63 13.35 -4.96
N TYR A 25 3.76 12.77 -3.77
CA TYR A 25 3.37 13.43 -2.52
C TYR A 25 4.54 13.94 -1.68
N GLY A 26 5.77 13.76 -2.15
CA GLY A 26 6.97 14.24 -1.46
C GLY A 26 7.50 13.26 -0.40
N PRO A 27 8.54 13.67 0.35
CA PRO A 27 9.30 12.76 1.21
C PRO A 27 8.48 12.16 2.35
N LEU A 28 8.82 10.93 2.73
CA LEU A 28 8.19 10.21 3.85
C LEU A 28 8.39 10.96 5.16
N ALA A 29 7.37 10.93 6.04
CA ALA A 29 7.51 11.41 7.40
C ALA A 29 8.57 10.59 8.12
N GLN A 30 9.66 11.24 8.52
CA GLN A 30 10.72 10.61 9.30
C GLN A 30 10.26 10.52 10.76
N THR A 31 10.28 9.30 11.32
CA THR A 31 10.07 9.04 12.75
C THR A 31 11.37 9.05 13.52
#